data_AF-A0A534ULT6-F1
#
_entry.id   AF-A0A534ULT6-F1
#
_cell.length_a   1.000
_cell.length_b   1.000
_cell.length_c   1.000
_cell.angle_alpha   90.00
_cell.angle_beta   90.00
_cell.angle_gamma   90.00
#
_symmetry.space_group_name_H-M   'P 1'
#
loop_
_entity.id
_entity.type
_entity.pdbx_description
1 polymer ?
#
loop_
_entity_poly.entity_id
_entity_poly.type
_entity_poly.pdbx_seq_one_letter_code
_entity_poly.pdbx_strand_id
1 'polypeptide(L)'
;MVSPAFQLGKGAGALSGAEAVGLYLSGRGPGQDIRSPGGGRHPDRLPRPGAGNPSNVCPGMRKARRRSAPEILRSERAMNIKLERAEAKAYVDQIYRKVAKRWQERVTDAEFMKRLSSGTLSKKALRMFFKNWAAYTIEINTLEAATYHKHIHFFRKHRDLMAAMAQKLADELVHPKPPGHIHVVLETAKALGIAEDDVFVSPMLAEFRAKIDYFRAIVWEGTMAEFYAAGATEEQFGYWAGEVFNALTRHYGLTAKEAVYFSLHEEADTREHEDGIMGHGSFRRLVLQRLLEDGAEVRPGYTLEYCALTAIDLHGVVLQAALHAAERE
;
A
#
# COMPACT_ATOMS: atom_id res chain seq x y z
N MET A 1 -44.08 44.73 -13.91
CA MET A 1 -43.75 43.38 -13.43
C MET A 1 -42.73 42.80 -14.39
N VAL A 2 -41.46 42.84 -14.00
CA VAL A 2 -40.33 42.28 -14.75
C VAL A 2 -39.50 41.53 -13.72
N SER A 3 -39.26 40.24 -13.95
CA SER A 3 -38.18 39.51 -13.29
C SER A 3 -37.64 38.45 -14.24
N PRO A 4 -36.30 38.25 -14.27
CA PRO A 4 -35.63 37.63 -15.39
C PRO A 4 -35.19 36.19 -15.12
N ALA A 5 -34.87 35.53 -16.22
CA ALA A 5 -34.34 34.19 -16.38
C ALA A 5 -33.11 33.89 -15.52
N PHE A 6 -33.08 32.67 -14.96
CA PHE A 6 -31.88 32.04 -14.43
C PHE A 6 -31.17 31.29 -15.57
N GLN A 7 -29.98 31.77 -15.95
CA GLN A 7 -29.10 31.10 -16.91
C GLN A 7 -28.35 29.95 -16.22
N LEU A 8 -28.35 28.77 -16.84
CA LEU A 8 -27.44 27.68 -16.50
C LEU A 8 -26.02 28.03 -16.97
N GLY A 9 -25.15 28.34 -16.01
CA GLY A 9 -23.71 28.50 -16.22
C GLY A 9 -23.05 27.16 -16.50
N LYS A 10 -22.44 27.06 -17.69
CA LYS A 10 -21.45 26.04 -18.06
C LYS A 10 -20.17 26.24 -17.24
N GLY A 11 -19.62 25.16 -16.69
CA GLY A 11 -18.29 25.17 -16.09
C GLY A 11 -18.06 24.05 -15.08
N ALA A 12 -18.27 22.78 -15.45
CA ALA A 12 -17.77 21.68 -14.65
C ALA A 12 -16.27 21.50 -14.96
N GLY A 13 -15.41 22.21 -14.22
CA GLY A 13 -14.02 21.83 -14.10
C GLY A 13 -13.96 20.44 -13.46
N ALA A 14 -13.15 19.54 -14.02
CA ALA A 14 -12.94 18.22 -13.42
C ALA A 14 -12.34 18.42 -12.02
N LEU A 15 -13.07 17.99 -10.99
CA LEU A 15 -12.57 17.96 -9.62
C LEU A 15 -11.31 17.09 -9.59
N SER A 16 -10.27 17.60 -8.95
CA SER A 16 -9.08 16.79 -8.67
C SER A 16 -9.42 15.68 -7.67
N GLY A 17 -8.67 14.57 -7.67
CA GLY A 17 -8.89 13.46 -6.72
C GLY A 17 -8.90 13.92 -5.25
N ALA A 18 -8.12 14.95 -4.92
CA ALA A 18 -8.08 15.56 -3.59
C ALA A 18 -9.40 16.24 -3.18
N GLU A 19 -10.08 16.92 -4.11
CA GLU A 19 -11.36 17.58 -3.84
C GLU A 19 -12.50 16.55 -3.68
N ALA A 20 -12.41 15.41 -4.38
CA ALA A 20 -13.35 14.30 -4.23
C ALA A 20 -13.26 13.62 -2.85
N VAL A 21 -12.05 13.47 -2.31
CA VAL A 21 -11.81 12.92 -0.97
C VAL A 21 -12.38 13.85 0.11
N GLY A 22 -12.14 15.16 -0.01
CA GLY A 22 -12.69 16.16 0.92
C GLY A 22 -14.23 16.17 0.99
N LEU A 23 -14.90 15.94 -0.15
CA LEU A 23 -16.36 15.80 -0.22
C LEU A 23 -16.88 14.47 0.37
N TYR A 24 -16.10 13.39 0.30
CA TYR A 24 -16.47 12.10 0.89
C TYR A 24 -16.30 12.09 2.42
N LEU A 25 -15.20 12.67 2.92
CA LEU A 25 -14.86 12.67 4.36
C LEU A 25 -15.62 13.72 5.18
N SER A 26 -16.24 14.73 4.53
CA SER A 26 -16.97 15.81 5.22
C SER A 26 -18.40 15.45 5.67
N GLY A 27 -18.84 14.20 5.48
CA GLY A 27 -20.09 13.68 6.02
C GLY A 27 -20.07 13.50 7.55
N ARG A 28 -20.08 14.60 8.32
CA ARG A 28 -20.16 14.58 9.79
C ARG A 28 -21.53 14.05 10.26
N GLY A 29 -21.53 12.88 10.89
CA GLY A 29 -22.62 12.43 11.76
C GLY A 29 -22.61 13.19 13.10
N PRO A 30 -23.77 13.32 13.79
CA PRO A 30 -23.89 14.17 14.96
C PRO A 30 -23.40 13.49 16.24
N GLY A 31 -22.51 14.18 16.95
CA GLY A 31 -22.45 14.25 18.41
C GLY A 31 -21.99 13.01 19.18
N GLN A 32 -20.86 13.13 19.88
CA GLN A 32 -20.82 12.84 21.31
C GLN A 32 -19.59 13.47 21.96
N ASP A 33 -19.87 14.55 22.70
CA ASP A 33 -19.05 15.13 23.76
C ASP A 33 -18.93 14.12 24.91
N ILE A 34 -17.73 13.79 25.35
CA ILE A 34 -17.50 13.27 26.70
C ILE A 34 -16.38 14.08 27.35
N ARG A 35 -16.79 14.93 28.29
CA ARG A 35 -15.93 15.62 29.24
C ARG A 35 -15.79 14.80 30.53
N SER A 36 -14.58 14.93 31.11
CA SER A 36 -14.26 15.00 32.55
C SER A 36 -14.10 13.68 33.35
N PRO A 37 -13.47 13.70 34.55
CA PRO A 37 -12.30 14.47 35.01
C PRO A 37 -11.35 13.70 35.98
N GLY A 38 -10.12 14.25 36.16
CA GLY A 38 -9.54 14.48 37.50
C GLY A 38 -8.67 13.41 38.18
N GLY A 39 -7.52 13.84 38.72
CA GLY A 39 -7.01 13.33 40.01
C GLY A 39 -5.51 13.03 40.16
N GLY A 40 -4.72 14.03 40.59
CA GLY A 40 -3.95 13.92 41.84
C GLY A 40 -2.49 13.37 41.87
N ARG A 41 -1.55 14.32 42.00
CA ARG A 41 -0.39 14.41 42.94
C ARG A 41 0.82 13.43 42.88
N HIS A 42 1.96 14.06 42.53
CA HIS A 42 3.39 13.93 42.97
C HIS A 42 3.65 13.63 44.47
N PRO A 43 4.91 13.45 44.97
CA PRO A 43 6.24 13.35 44.31
C PRO A 43 7.18 12.25 44.91
N ASP A 44 8.47 12.33 44.55
CA ASP A 44 9.66 12.04 45.37
C ASP A 44 10.58 10.84 45.05
N ARG A 45 11.77 11.22 44.57
CA ARG A 45 13.13 10.91 45.07
C ARG A 45 14.04 10.08 44.17
N LEU A 46 14.97 10.82 43.56
CA LEU A 46 16.29 10.39 43.10
C LEU A 46 17.17 9.95 44.28
N PRO A 47 18.15 9.08 44.01
CA PRO A 47 19.52 9.38 44.44
C PRO A 47 20.53 9.42 43.29
N ARG A 48 21.58 10.18 43.57
CA ARG A 48 22.71 10.63 42.75
C ARG A 48 23.82 9.55 42.58
N PRO A 49 24.85 9.82 41.74
CA PRO A 49 25.65 8.81 41.05
C PRO A 49 26.90 8.37 41.83
N GLY A 50 27.28 7.11 41.65
CA GLY A 50 28.56 6.55 42.09
C GLY A 50 29.62 6.65 41.00
N ALA A 51 30.80 7.12 41.39
CA ALA A 51 31.99 7.30 40.56
C ALA A 51 32.66 5.97 40.17
N GLY A 52 33.14 5.89 38.93
CA GLY A 52 34.05 4.84 38.45
C GLY A 52 35.00 5.42 37.41
N ASN A 53 36.28 5.53 37.77
CA ASN A 53 37.38 6.02 36.95
C ASN A 53 38.08 4.82 36.23
N PRO A 54 39.08 5.00 35.35
CA PRO A 54 39.05 4.45 34.00
C PRO A 54 40.18 3.44 33.75
N SER A 55 39.95 2.44 32.91
CA SER A 55 41.02 1.76 32.17
C SER A 55 40.41 0.73 31.25
N ASN A 56 40.50 0.96 29.94
CA ASN A 56 40.91 -0.09 29.01
C ASN A 56 41.21 0.52 27.64
N VAL A 57 42.49 0.47 27.30
CA VAL A 57 43.07 0.76 25.99
C VAL A 57 42.79 -0.45 25.09
N CYS A 58 42.15 -0.24 23.94
CA CYS A 58 42.04 -1.24 22.87
C CYS A 58 42.70 -0.69 21.60
N PRO A 59 43.78 -1.30 21.08
CA PRO A 59 44.32 -0.98 19.76
C PRO A 59 43.76 -1.93 18.70
N GLY A 60 43.18 -1.39 17.62
CA GLY A 60 42.78 -2.24 16.49
C GLY A 60 41.85 -1.59 15.46
N MET A 61 42.26 -0.46 14.86
CA MET A 61 41.63 0.03 13.62
C MET A 61 41.92 -0.96 12.47
N ARG A 62 41.00 -1.91 12.23
CA ARG A 62 40.91 -2.56 10.92
C ARG A 62 40.04 -1.69 10.02
N LYS A 63 40.65 -1.14 8.97
CA LYS A 63 39.95 -0.41 7.90
C LYS A 63 38.87 -1.32 7.32
N ALA A 64 37.60 -0.96 7.55
CA ALA A 64 36.47 -1.58 6.88
C ALA A 64 36.55 -1.26 5.38
N ARG A 65 36.85 -2.28 4.57
CA ARG A 65 36.87 -2.18 3.12
C ARG A 65 35.41 -2.13 2.65
N ARG A 66 34.97 -0.98 2.12
CA ARG A 66 33.65 -0.84 1.48
C ARG A 66 33.51 -1.91 0.40
N ARG A 67 32.56 -2.82 0.56
CA ARG A 67 32.17 -3.75 -0.51
C ARG A 67 31.38 -2.98 -1.54
N SER A 68 31.66 -3.26 -2.82
CA SER A 68 30.90 -2.66 -3.91
C SER A 68 29.52 -3.32 -4.02
N ALA A 69 28.49 -2.59 -4.45
CA ALA A 69 27.12 -3.12 -4.61
C ALA A 69 27.01 -4.48 -5.36
N PRO A 70 27.89 -4.82 -6.32
CA PRO A 70 27.88 -6.14 -6.96
C PRO A 70 28.35 -7.30 -6.08
N GLU A 71 29.18 -7.07 -5.06
CA GLU A 71 29.71 -8.13 -4.18
C GLU A 71 28.72 -8.55 -3.08
N ILE A 72 27.74 -7.70 -2.77
CA ILE A 72 26.66 -8.01 -1.82
C ILE A 72 25.71 -9.09 -2.39
N LEU A 73 25.64 -9.21 -3.72
CA LEU A 73 24.71 -10.10 -4.44
C LEU A 73 25.15 -11.59 -4.53
N ARG A 74 26.31 -11.99 -3.97
CA ARG A 74 26.92 -13.33 -4.21
C ARG A 74 26.99 -14.29 -3.03
N SER A 75 26.35 -14.01 -1.89
CA SER A 75 26.58 -14.75 -0.63
C SER A 75 25.38 -15.57 -0.13
N GLU A 76 24.67 -16.33 -0.97
CA GLU A 76 23.34 -16.86 -0.59
C GLU A 76 23.26 -18.32 -0.09
N ARG A 77 23.51 -18.54 1.21
CA ARG A 77 23.05 -19.69 2.02
C ARG A 77 22.37 -19.08 3.25
N ALA A 78 21.03 -19.10 3.33
CA ALA A 78 20.21 -18.38 4.34
C ALA A 78 20.83 -17.02 4.72
N MET A 79 20.65 -16.03 3.86
CA MET A 79 21.37 -14.77 4.01
C MET A 79 20.71 -13.92 5.07
N ASN A 80 21.43 -13.70 6.16
CA ASN A 80 21.21 -12.52 6.96
C ASN A 80 21.88 -11.33 6.26
N ILE A 81 21.06 -10.45 5.68
CA ILE A 81 21.51 -9.22 5.03
C ILE A 81 21.46 -8.11 6.08
N LYS A 82 22.62 -7.85 6.71
CA LYS A 82 22.80 -6.71 7.61
C LYS A 82 23.59 -5.61 6.92
N LEU A 83 23.01 -4.42 6.85
CA LEU A 83 23.59 -3.26 6.19
C LEU A 83 23.64 -2.07 7.15
N GLU A 84 24.66 -1.22 6.99
CA GLU A 84 24.65 0.08 7.66
C GLU A 84 23.51 0.95 7.10
N ARG A 85 22.99 1.89 7.90
CA ARG A 85 21.82 2.73 7.52
C ARG A 85 21.89 3.30 6.09
N ALA A 86 23.03 3.86 5.71
CA ALA A 86 23.21 4.44 4.37
C ALA A 86 23.18 3.39 3.25
N GLU A 87 23.74 2.20 3.51
CA GLU A 87 23.75 1.08 2.58
C GLU A 87 22.35 0.46 2.47
N ALA A 88 21.65 0.30 3.60
CA ALA A 88 20.27 -0.16 3.65
C ALA A 88 19.35 0.75 2.84
N LYS A 89 19.45 2.07 3.03
CA LYS A 89 18.69 3.05 2.25
C LYS A 89 18.99 2.94 0.76
N ALA A 90 20.26 2.88 0.36
CA ALA A 90 20.66 2.79 -1.04
C ALA A 90 20.16 1.48 -1.70
N TYR A 91 20.16 0.38 -0.93
CA TYR A 91 19.64 -0.91 -1.36
C TYR A 91 18.11 -0.86 -1.60
N VAL A 92 17.36 -0.31 -0.65
CA VAL A 92 15.91 -0.09 -0.80
C VAL A 92 15.61 0.85 -1.97
N ASP A 93 16.37 1.94 -2.13
CA ASP A 93 16.25 2.85 -3.27
C ASP A 93 16.47 2.13 -4.62
N GLN A 94 17.37 1.16 -4.65
CA GLN A 94 17.59 0.36 -5.85
C GLN A 94 16.40 -0.58 -6.14
N ILE A 95 15.85 -1.25 -5.13
CA ILE A 95 14.65 -2.08 -5.29
C ILE A 95 13.49 -1.26 -5.84
N TYR A 96 13.20 -0.10 -5.25
CA TYR A 96 12.08 0.75 -5.67
C TYR A 96 12.24 1.27 -7.09
N ARG A 97 13.47 1.58 -7.54
CA ARG A 97 13.73 1.91 -8.95
C ARG A 97 13.45 0.74 -9.90
N LYS A 98 13.80 -0.48 -9.50
CA LYS A 98 13.49 -1.69 -10.29
C LYS A 98 11.99 -1.97 -10.31
N VAL A 99 11.31 -1.76 -9.18
CA VAL A 99 9.85 -1.85 -9.06
C VAL A 99 9.17 -0.86 -10.00
N ALA A 100 9.51 0.42 -9.95
CA ALA A 100 8.94 1.43 -10.84
C ALA A 100 9.16 1.09 -12.33
N LYS A 101 10.37 0.65 -12.70
CA LYS A 101 10.66 0.21 -14.07
C LYS A 101 9.78 -0.99 -14.48
N ARG A 102 9.71 -2.02 -13.63
CA ARG A 102 8.92 -3.22 -13.94
C ARG A 102 7.42 -2.94 -13.94
N TRP A 103 6.97 -2.00 -13.11
CA TRP A 103 5.58 -1.53 -13.08
C TRP A 103 5.20 -0.88 -14.41
N GLN A 104 6.05 0.01 -14.93
CA GLN A 104 5.84 0.58 -16.27
C GLN A 104 5.67 -0.52 -17.32
N GLU A 105 6.61 -1.47 -17.35
CA GLU A 105 6.65 -2.55 -18.36
C GLU A 105 5.45 -3.51 -18.29
N ARG A 106 4.92 -3.79 -17.09
CA ARG A 106 3.93 -4.86 -16.87
C ARG A 106 2.53 -4.37 -16.56
N VAL A 107 2.39 -3.14 -16.07
CA VAL A 107 1.13 -2.57 -15.60
C VAL A 107 0.77 -1.37 -16.46
N THR A 108 1.55 -0.30 -16.43
CA THR A 108 1.22 0.94 -17.16
C THR A 108 1.16 0.72 -18.66
N ASP A 109 2.13 -0.01 -19.23
CA ASP A 109 2.18 -0.31 -20.67
C ASP A 109 1.32 -1.52 -21.06
N ALA A 110 0.60 -2.14 -20.12
CA ALA A 110 -0.27 -3.26 -20.41
C ALA A 110 -1.44 -2.83 -21.31
N GLU A 111 -1.88 -3.75 -22.17
CA GLU A 111 -2.98 -3.48 -23.10
C GLU A 111 -4.27 -3.07 -22.38
N PHE A 112 -4.54 -3.71 -21.23
CA PHE A 112 -5.66 -3.33 -20.36
C PHE A 112 -5.60 -1.85 -19.99
N MET A 113 -4.44 -1.35 -19.53
CA MET A 113 -4.28 0.03 -19.09
C MET A 113 -4.32 1.02 -20.27
N LYS A 114 -3.70 0.68 -21.40
CA LYS A 114 -3.79 1.49 -22.62
C LYS A 114 -5.24 1.67 -23.08
N ARG A 115 -6.03 0.59 -23.06
CA ARG A 115 -7.46 0.63 -23.39
C ARG A 115 -8.26 1.38 -22.34
N LEU A 116 -7.96 1.18 -21.05
CA LEU A 116 -8.62 1.88 -19.95
C LEU A 116 -8.45 3.40 -20.09
N SER A 117 -7.20 3.85 -20.19
CA SER A 117 -6.82 5.27 -20.26
C SER A 117 -7.29 5.98 -21.54
N SER A 118 -7.45 5.25 -22.65
CA SER A 118 -8.01 5.80 -23.89
C SER A 118 -9.55 5.74 -23.97
N GLY A 119 -10.21 5.14 -22.97
CA GLY A 119 -11.67 4.96 -22.97
C GLY A 119 -12.17 3.87 -23.94
N THR A 120 -11.29 2.99 -24.40
CA THR A 120 -11.59 1.92 -25.38
C THR A 120 -11.72 0.53 -24.76
N LEU A 121 -11.49 0.39 -23.44
CA LEU A 121 -11.71 -0.88 -22.74
C LEU A 121 -13.21 -1.21 -22.76
N SER A 122 -13.56 -2.46 -23.07
CA SER A 122 -14.96 -2.84 -23.09
C SER A 122 -15.57 -2.78 -21.68
N LYS A 123 -16.84 -2.40 -21.57
CA LYS A 123 -17.58 -2.44 -20.29
C LYS A 123 -17.52 -3.82 -19.64
N LYS A 124 -17.46 -4.88 -20.45
CA LYS A 124 -17.34 -6.27 -20.00
C LYS A 124 -15.98 -6.54 -19.34
N ALA A 125 -14.88 -6.14 -19.98
CA ALA A 125 -13.54 -6.26 -19.40
C ALA A 125 -13.40 -5.43 -18.12
N LEU A 126 -13.96 -4.22 -18.10
CA LEU A 126 -14.01 -3.38 -16.91
C LEU A 126 -14.75 -4.08 -15.76
N ARG A 127 -15.97 -4.57 -16.01
CA ARG A 127 -16.75 -5.31 -15.01
C ARG A 127 -16.05 -6.59 -14.53
N MET A 128 -15.42 -7.32 -15.45
CA MET A 128 -14.66 -8.53 -15.12
C MET A 128 -13.49 -8.20 -14.19
N PHE A 129 -12.73 -7.14 -14.48
CA PHE A 129 -11.66 -6.67 -13.60
C PHE A 129 -12.21 -6.32 -12.22
N PHE A 130 -13.25 -5.47 -12.15
CA PHE A 130 -13.76 -4.96 -10.88
C PHE A 130 -14.42 -6.02 -10.00
N LYS A 131 -15.09 -7.00 -10.59
CA LYS A 131 -15.64 -8.15 -9.86
C LYS A 131 -14.52 -8.86 -9.09
N ASN A 132 -13.42 -9.16 -9.77
CA ASN A 132 -12.29 -9.86 -9.20
C ASN A 132 -11.44 -8.98 -8.28
N TRP A 133 -11.30 -7.70 -8.62
CA TRP A 133 -10.55 -6.73 -7.82
C TRP A 133 -11.21 -6.49 -6.47
N ALA A 134 -12.54 -6.32 -6.44
CA ALA A 134 -13.27 -6.16 -5.18
C ALA A 134 -13.12 -7.38 -4.26
N ALA A 135 -13.19 -8.60 -4.81
CA ALA A 135 -12.95 -9.84 -4.06
C ALA A 135 -11.50 -9.93 -3.56
N TYR A 136 -10.53 -9.53 -4.39
CA TYR A 136 -9.11 -9.46 -4.03
C TYR A 136 -8.86 -8.48 -2.87
N THR A 137 -9.46 -7.29 -2.90
CA THR A 137 -9.31 -6.26 -1.86
C THR A 137 -9.75 -6.78 -0.49
N ILE A 138 -10.84 -7.54 -0.42
CA ILE A 138 -11.30 -8.16 0.84
C ILE A 138 -10.20 -9.06 1.43
N GLU A 139 -9.60 -9.90 0.59
CA GLU A 139 -8.64 -10.89 1.06
C GLU A 139 -7.25 -10.32 1.36
N ILE A 140 -6.77 -9.34 0.58
CA ILE A 140 -5.45 -8.74 0.82
C ILE A 140 -5.46 -7.84 2.07
N ASN A 141 -6.53 -7.08 2.32
CA ASN A 141 -6.63 -6.20 3.48
C ASN A 141 -6.69 -7.00 4.79
N THR A 142 -7.39 -8.13 4.79
CA THR A 142 -7.42 -9.04 5.94
C THR A 142 -6.07 -9.75 6.15
N LEU A 143 -5.33 -10.04 5.08
CA LEU A 143 -3.97 -10.56 5.17
C LEU A 143 -3.00 -9.54 5.81
N GLU A 144 -3.09 -8.26 5.43
CA GLU A 144 -2.29 -7.19 6.04
C GLU A 144 -2.49 -7.13 7.57
N ALA A 145 -3.73 -7.25 8.05
CA ALA A 145 -4.02 -7.33 9.48
C ALA A 145 -3.38 -8.56 10.16
N ALA A 146 -3.40 -9.73 9.49
CA ALA A 146 -2.71 -10.91 10.00
C ALA A 146 -1.19 -10.69 10.11
N THR A 147 -0.60 -9.95 9.17
CA THR A 147 0.83 -9.63 9.19
C THR A 147 1.22 -8.76 10.39
N TYR A 148 0.35 -7.84 10.83
CA TYR A 148 0.67 -7.01 11.99
C TYR A 148 0.84 -7.85 13.26
N HIS A 149 -0.07 -8.81 13.47
CA HIS A 149 0.05 -9.74 14.59
C HIS A 149 1.30 -10.62 14.44
N LYS A 150 1.55 -11.21 13.26
CA LYS A 150 2.71 -12.06 13.00
C LYS A 150 4.04 -11.31 13.21
N HIS A 151 4.11 -10.06 12.80
CA HIS A 151 5.30 -9.22 12.84
C HIS A 151 5.40 -8.34 14.10
N ILE A 152 4.54 -8.57 15.11
CA ILE A 152 4.45 -7.70 16.31
C ILE A 152 5.79 -7.56 17.06
N HIS A 153 6.65 -8.57 17.01
CA HIS A 153 7.96 -8.55 17.65
C HIS A 153 8.87 -7.46 17.05
N PHE A 154 8.85 -7.27 15.73
CA PHE A 154 9.57 -6.20 15.06
C PHE A 154 9.03 -4.82 15.48
N PHE A 155 7.71 -4.65 15.48
CA PHE A 155 7.09 -3.38 15.85
C PHE A 155 7.28 -3.01 17.32
N ARG A 156 7.36 -4.01 18.23
CA ARG A 156 7.71 -3.78 19.64
C ARG A 156 9.15 -3.27 19.82
N LYS A 157 10.05 -3.63 18.90
CA LYS A 157 11.44 -3.15 18.85
C LYS A 157 11.52 -1.76 18.20
N HIS A 158 10.80 -1.54 17.12
CA HIS A 158 10.72 -0.27 16.36
C HIS A 158 9.38 0.43 16.62
N ARG A 159 9.19 0.88 17.87
CA ARG A 159 7.90 1.41 18.36
C ARG A 159 7.46 2.68 17.63
N ASP A 160 8.42 3.42 17.07
CA ASP A 160 8.19 4.57 16.20
C ASP A 160 7.37 4.21 14.96
N LEU A 161 7.38 2.95 14.51
CA LEU A 161 6.62 2.48 13.35
C LEU A 161 5.20 1.98 13.68
N MET A 162 4.86 1.82 14.97
CA MET A 162 3.56 1.26 15.37
C MET A 162 2.39 2.15 15.00
N ALA A 163 2.54 3.48 15.13
CA ALA A 163 1.50 4.42 14.77
C ALA A 163 1.19 4.38 13.26
N ALA A 164 2.23 4.37 12.42
CA ALA A 164 2.07 4.26 10.97
C ALA A 164 1.42 2.92 10.56
N MET A 165 1.81 1.80 11.17
CA MET A 165 1.18 0.50 10.92
C MET A 165 -0.30 0.48 11.33
N ALA A 166 -0.63 1.06 12.50
CA ALA A 166 -2.01 1.13 12.98
C ALA A 166 -2.87 2.02 12.07
N GLN A 167 -2.34 3.15 11.60
CA GLN A 167 -3.04 4.03 10.66
C GLN A 167 -3.30 3.32 9.33
N LYS A 168 -2.30 2.64 8.77
CA LYS A 168 -2.48 1.81 7.57
C LYS A 168 -3.64 0.82 7.74
N LEU A 169 -3.66 0.07 8.84
CA LEU A 169 -4.77 -0.87 9.11
C LEU A 169 -6.12 -0.18 9.30
N ALA A 170 -6.13 1.02 9.87
CA ALA A 170 -7.33 1.83 9.99
C ALA A 170 -7.85 2.23 8.61
N ASP A 171 -7.00 2.66 7.68
CA ASP A 171 -7.42 2.98 6.31
C ASP A 171 -7.99 1.74 5.60
N GLU A 172 -7.33 0.59 5.75
CA GLU A 172 -7.77 -0.64 5.06
C GLU A 172 -9.09 -1.23 5.59
N LEU A 173 -9.41 -1.06 6.88
CA LEU A 173 -10.50 -1.78 7.57
C LEU A 173 -11.53 -0.90 8.28
N VAL A 174 -11.21 0.37 8.56
CA VAL A 174 -12.02 1.26 9.41
C VAL A 174 -12.44 2.52 8.68
N HIS A 175 -11.53 3.20 8.00
CA HIS A 175 -11.79 4.46 7.31
C HIS A 175 -12.10 4.24 5.83
N PRO A 176 -13.04 4.99 5.24
CA PRO A 176 -13.80 6.09 5.82
C PRO A 176 -14.96 5.63 6.73
N LYS A 177 -15.44 4.40 6.57
CA LYS A 177 -16.31 3.70 7.52
C LYS A 177 -16.07 2.19 7.41
N PRO A 178 -16.20 1.39 8.48
CA PRO A 178 -16.01 -0.05 8.39
C PRO A 178 -16.92 -0.68 7.32
N PRO A 179 -16.41 -1.60 6.48
CA PRO A 179 -15.10 -2.26 6.51
C PRO A 179 -13.94 -1.54 5.77
N GLY A 180 -13.90 -0.21 5.77
CA GLY A 180 -12.78 0.59 5.28
C GLY A 180 -12.70 0.66 3.76
N HIS A 181 -11.52 0.46 3.18
CA HIS A 181 -11.33 0.35 1.73
C HIS A 181 -12.21 -0.73 1.06
N ILE A 182 -12.55 -1.80 1.78
CA ILE A 182 -13.51 -2.81 1.31
C ILE A 182 -14.89 -2.18 1.03
N HIS A 183 -15.32 -1.25 1.89
CA HIS A 183 -16.59 -0.55 1.67
C HIS A 183 -16.59 0.19 0.33
N VAL A 184 -15.51 0.92 0.07
CA VAL A 184 -15.45 1.85 -1.06
C VAL A 184 -15.32 1.11 -2.39
N VAL A 185 -14.55 0.01 -2.44
CA VAL A 185 -14.44 -0.81 -3.66
C VAL A 185 -15.78 -1.46 -4.03
N LEU A 186 -16.61 -1.80 -3.04
CA LEU A 186 -17.97 -2.31 -3.26
C LEU A 186 -18.92 -1.24 -3.82
N GLU A 187 -18.78 0.02 -3.39
CA GLU A 187 -19.54 1.14 -3.98
C GLU A 187 -19.18 1.30 -5.47
N THR A 188 -17.90 1.21 -5.83
CA THR A 188 -17.45 1.22 -7.23
C THR A 188 -17.98 0.03 -8.02
N ALA A 189 -17.92 -1.19 -7.46
CA ALA A 189 -18.43 -2.39 -8.11
C ALA A 189 -19.94 -2.28 -8.39
N LYS A 190 -20.71 -1.77 -7.42
CA LYS A 190 -22.14 -1.51 -7.56
C LYS A 190 -22.44 -0.49 -8.65
N ALA A 191 -21.68 0.61 -8.73
CA ALA A 191 -21.84 1.61 -9.79
C ALA A 191 -21.57 1.03 -11.19
N LEU A 192 -20.70 0.04 -11.29
CA LEU A 192 -20.45 -0.73 -12.52
C LEU A 192 -21.52 -1.81 -12.80
N GLY A 193 -22.51 -1.94 -11.92
CA GLY A 193 -23.62 -2.89 -12.01
C GLY A 193 -23.23 -4.34 -11.68
N ILE A 194 -22.18 -4.54 -10.88
CA ILE A 194 -21.76 -5.86 -10.38
C ILE A 194 -22.59 -6.18 -9.13
N ALA A 195 -23.14 -7.39 -9.06
CA ALA A 195 -23.92 -7.82 -7.90
C ALA A 195 -23.00 -8.08 -6.70
N GLU A 196 -23.50 -7.94 -5.47
CA GLU A 196 -22.71 -8.25 -4.28
C GLU A 196 -22.29 -9.73 -4.24
N ASP A 197 -23.18 -10.65 -4.61
CA ASP A 197 -22.86 -12.08 -4.69
C ASP A 197 -21.77 -12.39 -5.73
N ASP A 198 -21.65 -11.58 -6.79
CA ASP A 198 -20.54 -11.69 -7.73
C ASP A 198 -19.18 -11.37 -7.07
N VAL A 199 -19.17 -10.55 -6.02
CA VAL A 199 -17.94 -10.21 -5.30
C VAL A 199 -17.68 -11.19 -4.15
N PHE A 200 -18.71 -11.52 -3.37
CA PHE A 200 -18.53 -12.28 -2.12
C PHE A 200 -18.46 -13.79 -2.30
N VAL A 201 -19.22 -14.37 -3.25
CA VAL A 201 -19.39 -15.83 -3.33
C VAL A 201 -18.92 -16.43 -4.64
N SER A 202 -18.79 -15.64 -5.71
CA SER A 202 -18.25 -16.15 -6.97
C SER A 202 -16.75 -16.46 -6.86
N PRO A 203 -16.27 -17.51 -7.54
CA PRO A 203 -14.84 -17.76 -7.63
C PRO A 203 -14.15 -16.63 -8.40
N MET A 204 -13.03 -16.15 -7.85
CA MET A 204 -12.11 -15.27 -8.59
C MET A 204 -11.48 -16.03 -9.76
N LEU A 205 -11.09 -15.28 -10.80
CA LEU A 205 -10.14 -15.73 -11.81
C LEU A 205 -8.87 -16.26 -11.13
N ALA A 206 -8.32 -17.34 -11.68
CA ALA A 206 -7.18 -18.05 -11.11
C ALA A 206 -5.97 -17.12 -10.89
N GLU A 207 -5.79 -16.14 -11.76
CA GLU A 207 -4.73 -15.14 -11.71
C GLU A 207 -4.85 -14.20 -10.50
N PHE A 208 -6.07 -13.78 -10.16
CA PHE A 208 -6.31 -12.96 -8.96
C PHE A 208 -6.08 -13.79 -7.69
N ARG A 209 -6.54 -15.05 -7.70
CA ARG A 209 -6.28 -16.01 -6.62
C ARG A 209 -4.78 -16.24 -6.44
N ALA A 210 -4.03 -16.46 -7.52
CA ALA A 210 -2.59 -16.67 -7.50
C ALA A 210 -1.83 -15.48 -6.91
N LYS A 211 -2.27 -14.25 -7.19
CA LYS A 211 -1.70 -13.05 -6.57
C LYS A 211 -1.87 -13.03 -5.06
N ILE A 212 -3.05 -13.38 -4.55
CA ILE A 212 -3.32 -13.48 -3.10
C ILE A 212 -2.48 -14.59 -2.48
N ASP A 213 -2.48 -15.76 -3.12
CA ASP A 213 -1.80 -16.95 -2.61
C ASP A 213 -0.28 -16.75 -2.56
N TYR A 214 0.28 -15.96 -3.49
CA TYR A 214 1.67 -15.51 -3.42
C TYR A 214 1.97 -14.71 -2.14
N PHE A 215 1.15 -13.69 -1.82
CA PHE A 215 1.33 -12.93 -0.59
C PHE A 215 1.10 -13.80 0.65
N ARG A 216 0.09 -14.67 0.66
CA ARG A 216 -0.18 -15.61 1.76
C ARG A 216 0.99 -16.55 2.01
N ALA A 217 1.55 -17.13 0.94
CA ALA A 217 2.70 -18.02 1.04
C ALA A 217 3.90 -17.29 1.66
N ILE A 218 4.18 -16.04 1.25
CA ILE A 218 5.24 -15.25 1.88
C ILE A 218 4.93 -14.95 3.35
N VAL A 219 3.69 -14.58 3.68
CA VAL A 219 3.31 -14.32 5.08
C VAL A 219 3.52 -15.55 5.94
N TRP A 220 3.18 -16.75 5.47
CA TRP A 220 3.22 -17.96 6.31
C TRP A 220 4.55 -18.70 6.27
N GLU A 221 5.18 -18.79 5.11
CA GLU A 221 6.38 -19.60 4.86
C GLU A 221 7.64 -18.76 4.65
N GLY A 222 7.48 -17.47 4.38
CA GLY A 222 8.56 -16.53 4.13
C GLY A 222 8.99 -15.73 5.34
N THR A 223 9.88 -14.77 5.08
CA THR A 223 10.38 -13.85 6.10
C THR A 223 9.64 -12.51 6.04
N MET A 224 9.71 -11.73 7.13
CA MET A 224 9.17 -10.37 7.13
C MET A 224 9.81 -9.51 6.04
N ALA A 225 11.12 -9.65 5.79
CA ALA A 225 11.81 -8.89 4.75
C ALA A 225 11.29 -9.24 3.35
N GLU A 226 11.04 -10.52 3.07
CA GLU A 226 10.40 -10.96 1.83
C GLU A 226 9.01 -10.35 1.65
N PHE A 227 8.20 -10.28 2.72
CA PHE A 227 6.86 -9.68 2.67
C PHE A 227 6.90 -8.18 2.36
N TYR A 228 7.74 -7.42 3.08
CA TYR A 228 7.86 -5.98 2.85
C TYR A 228 8.52 -5.65 1.50
N ALA A 229 9.39 -6.53 0.98
CA ALA A 229 9.90 -6.41 -0.37
C ALA A 229 8.81 -6.69 -1.42
N ALA A 230 7.98 -7.71 -1.24
CA ALA A 230 6.81 -7.95 -2.11
C ALA A 230 5.82 -6.77 -2.08
N GLY A 231 5.68 -6.11 -0.93
CA GLY A 231 4.87 -4.90 -0.77
C GLY A 231 5.51 -3.62 -1.32
N ALA A 232 6.74 -3.63 -1.83
CA ALA A 232 7.40 -2.44 -2.37
C ALA A 232 6.65 -1.81 -3.57
N THR A 233 5.65 -2.52 -4.11
CA THR A 233 4.76 -2.05 -5.19
C THR A 233 3.79 -0.96 -4.76
N GLU A 234 3.54 -0.79 -3.46
CA GLU A 234 2.45 0.06 -2.95
C GLU A 234 2.56 1.53 -3.38
N GLU A 235 3.78 2.08 -3.47
CA GLU A 235 4.00 3.44 -4.00
C GLU A 235 3.54 3.55 -5.47
N GLN A 236 3.86 2.56 -6.30
CA GLN A 236 3.43 2.55 -7.71
C GLN A 236 1.93 2.27 -7.86
N PHE A 237 1.36 1.52 -6.92
CA PHE A 237 -0.08 1.28 -6.85
C PHE A 237 -0.85 2.59 -6.63
N GLY A 238 -0.36 3.48 -5.77
CA GLY A 238 -0.95 4.81 -5.58
C GLY A 238 -1.01 5.64 -6.86
N TYR A 239 0.09 5.71 -7.63
CA TYR A 239 0.09 6.41 -8.91
C TYR A 239 -0.86 5.79 -9.92
N TRP A 240 -0.87 4.46 -10.02
CA TRP A 240 -1.80 3.72 -10.87
C TRP A 240 -3.25 3.93 -10.48
N ALA A 241 -3.55 4.03 -9.18
CA ALA A 241 -4.90 4.33 -8.69
C ALA A 241 -5.38 5.70 -9.22
N GLY A 242 -4.52 6.72 -9.20
CA GLY A 242 -4.81 8.02 -9.81
C GLY A 242 -5.14 7.92 -11.32
N GLU A 243 -4.42 7.09 -12.08
CA GLU A 243 -4.72 6.84 -13.50
C GLU A 243 -6.09 6.17 -13.70
N VAL A 244 -6.40 5.15 -12.89
CA VAL A 244 -7.68 4.44 -12.94
C VAL A 244 -8.84 5.38 -12.58
N PHE A 245 -8.69 6.20 -11.53
CA PHE A 245 -9.68 7.21 -11.13
C PHE A 245 -10.01 8.15 -12.30
N ASN A 246 -8.97 8.68 -12.95
CA ASN A 246 -9.13 9.58 -14.08
C ASN A 246 -9.84 8.90 -15.25
N ALA A 247 -9.49 7.65 -15.56
CA ALA A 247 -10.15 6.92 -16.63
C ALA A 247 -11.64 6.65 -16.34
N LEU A 248 -11.96 6.18 -15.13
CA LEU A 248 -13.33 5.88 -14.70
C LEU A 248 -14.24 7.10 -14.79
N THR A 249 -13.75 8.25 -14.32
CA THR A 249 -14.53 9.49 -14.27
C THR A 249 -14.65 10.20 -15.62
N ARG A 250 -13.66 10.08 -16.50
CA ARG A 250 -13.66 10.74 -17.81
C ARG A 250 -14.29 9.91 -18.92
N HIS A 251 -14.12 8.58 -18.89
CA HIS A 251 -14.46 7.72 -20.02
C HIS A 251 -15.57 6.72 -19.72
N TYR A 252 -15.77 6.33 -18.46
CA TYR A 252 -16.73 5.27 -18.10
C TYR A 252 -17.95 5.78 -17.34
N GLY A 253 -18.08 7.10 -17.18
CA GLY A 253 -19.30 7.75 -16.68
C GLY A 253 -19.51 7.60 -15.17
N LEU A 254 -18.50 7.17 -14.41
CA LEU A 254 -18.56 7.17 -12.96
C LEU A 254 -18.40 8.58 -12.43
N THR A 255 -19.15 8.91 -11.39
CA THR A 255 -18.88 10.12 -10.60
C THR A 255 -17.61 9.94 -9.77
N ALA A 256 -17.04 11.06 -9.31
CA ALA A 256 -15.89 11.03 -8.40
C ALA A 256 -16.18 10.22 -7.12
N LYS A 257 -17.41 10.28 -6.62
CA LYS A 257 -17.87 9.49 -5.45
C LYS A 257 -17.89 8.00 -5.75
N GLU A 258 -18.34 7.59 -6.93
CA GLU A 258 -18.39 6.17 -7.32
C GLU A 258 -17.01 5.59 -7.61
N ALA A 259 -16.02 6.44 -7.96
CA ALA A 259 -14.64 6.03 -8.20
C ALA A 259 -13.70 6.28 -7.00
N VAL A 260 -14.22 6.70 -5.84
CA VAL A 260 -13.43 7.27 -4.73
C VAL A 260 -12.43 6.30 -4.11
N TYR A 261 -12.61 4.99 -4.30
CA TYR A 261 -11.65 3.96 -3.89
C TYR A 261 -10.24 4.28 -4.39
N PHE A 262 -10.12 4.68 -5.66
CA PHE A 262 -8.82 4.90 -6.27
C PHE A 262 -8.20 6.25 -5.93
N SER A 263 -9.01 7.30 -5.71
CA SER A 263 -8.47 8.57 -5.22
C SER A 263 -7.99 8.47 -3.77
N LEU A 264 -8.68 7.67 -2.94
CA LEU A 264 -8.24 7.40 -1.56
C LEU A 264 -6.90 6.65 -1.55
N HIS A 265 -6.74 5.64 -2.39
CA HIS A 265 -5.46 4.94 -2.53
C HIS A 265 -4.35 5.83 -3.10
N GLU A 266 -4.63 6.66 -4.11
CA GLU A 266 -3.63 7.63 -4.61
C GLU A 266 -3.11 8.51 -3.46
N GLU A 267 -4.01 9.02 -2.62
CA GLU A 267 -3.65 9.86 -1.48
C GLU A 267 -2.89 9.07 -0.40
N ALA A 268 -3.48 7.99 0.10
CA ALA A 268 -2.95 7.19 1.20
C ALA A 268 -1.58 6.55 0.88
N ASP A 269 -1.36 6.16 -0.37
CA ASP A 269 -0.14 5.47 -0.77
C ASP A 269 1.01 6.42 -1.12
N THR A 270 0.72 7.65 -1.58
CA THR A 270 1.74 8.58 -2.14
C THR A 270 1.98 9.84 -1.32
N ARG A 271 1.06 10.26 -0.44
CA ARG A 271 1.15 11.56 0.25
C ARG A 271 1.42 11.38 1.74
N GLU A 272 2.18 12.32 2.30
CA GLU A 272 2.17 12.55 3.73
C GLU A 272 0.96 13.44 4.03
N HIS A 273 0.06 13.01 4.92
CA HIS A 273 -1.10 13.83 5.29
C HIS A 273 -0.72 14.93 6.29
N GLU A 274 -1.57 15.96 6.41
CA GLU A 274 -1.32 17.18 7.20
C GLU A 274 -0.96 16.93 8.68
N ASP A 275 -1.34 15.77 9.23
CA ASP A 275 -1.02 15.35 10.61
C ASP A 275 0.33 14.60 10.74
N GLY A 276 1.17 14.59 9.69
CA GLY A 276 2.43 13.84 9.67
C GLY A 276 2.24 12.32 9.48
N ILE A 277 1.07 11.91 8.98
CA ILE A 277 0.78 10.52 8.65
C ILE A 277 1.59 10.13 7.42
N MET A 278 2.42 9.10 7.59
CA MET A 278 3.28 8.58 6.53
C MET A 278 2.46 7.82 5.50
N GLY A 279 2.59 8.19 4.23
CA GLY A 279 1.99 7.44 3.13
C GLY A 279 2.46 5.99 3.12
N HIS A 280 1.59 5.07 2.70
CA HIS A 280 1.81 3.63 2.87
C HIS A 280 3.05 3.15 2.11
N GLY A 281 3.30 3.68 0.92
CA GLY A 281 4.51 3.41 0.15
C GLY A 281 5.80 3.77 0.90
N SER A 282 5.84 4.97 1.49
CA SER A 282 6.94 5.45 2.34
C SER A 282 7.11 4.60 3.61
N PHE A 283 6.01 4.20 4.23
CA PHE A 283 6.01 3.33 5.40
C PHE A 283 6.65 1.97 5.10
N ARG A 284 6.23 1.28 4.03
CA ARG A 284 6.84 0.00 3.63
C ARG A 284 8.33 0.12 3.34
N ARG A 285 8.71 1.23 2.70
CA ARG A 285 10.10 1.57 2.36
C ARG A 285 10.96 1.67 3.62
N LEU A 286 10.45 2.36 4.65
CA LEU A 286 11.12 2.53 5.92
C LEU A 286 11.21 1.21 6.71
N VAL A 287 10.14 0.42 6.74
CA VAL A 287 10.16 -0.91 7.39
C VAL A 287 11.21 -1.81 6.75
N LEU A 288 11.26 -1.88 5.42
CA LEU A 288 12.26 -2.70 4.73
C LEU A 288 13.69 -2.22 5.02
N GLN A 289 13.91 -0.91 5.09
CA GLN A 289 15.20 -0.35 5.49
C GLN A 289 15.59 -0.78 6.91
N ARG A 290 14.67 -0.70 7.88
CA ARG A 290 14.92 -1.12 9.27
C ARG A 290 15.21 -2.61 9.41
N LEU A 291 14.54 -3.44 8.60
CA LEU A 291 14.83 -4.87 8.56
C LEU A 291 16.26 -5.13 8.10
N LEU A 292 16.75 -4.42 7.08
CA LEU A 292 18.13 -4.52 6.61
C LEU A 292 19.15 -3.98 7.63
N GLU A 293 18.81 -2.94 8.38
CA GLU A 293 19.63 -2.44 9.50
C GLU A 293 19.76 -3.49 10.63
N ASP A 294 18.70 -4.26 10.86
CA ASP A 294 18.63 -5.29 11.89
C ASP A 294 19.28 -6.62 11.50
N GLY A 295 19.44 -6.87 10.20
CA GLY A 295 19.89 -8.15 9.66
C GLY A 295 18.72 -8.95 9.10
N ALA A 296 18.26 -8.56 7.93
CA ALA A 296 17.10 -9.13 7.26
C ALA A 296 17.39 -10.58 6.81
N GLU A 297 16.56 -11.53 7.22
CA GLU A 297 16.65 -12.90 6.75
C GLU A 297 15.94 -13.06 5.40
N VAL A 298 16.54 -13.81 4.47
CA VAL A 298 15.91 -14.23 3.22
C VAL A 298 16.18 -15.70 2.94
N ARG A 299 15.20 -16.38 2.36
CA ARG A 299 15.32 -17.79 1.94
C ARG A 299 16.09 -17.88 0.62
N PRO A 300 16.88 -18.94 0.41
CA PRO A 300 17.53 -19.19 -0.88
C PRO A 300 16.51 -19.18 -2.04
N GLY A 301 16.79 -18.40 -3.09
CA GLY A 301 15.90 -18.25 -4.24
C GLY A 301 14.77 -17.22 -4.06
N TYR A 302 14.54 -16.72 -2.84
CA TYR A 302 13.55 -15.67 -2.54
C TYR A 302 14.25 -14.36 -2.18
N THR A 303 15.09 -13.88 -3.09
CA THR A 303 15.74 -12.56 -2.92
C THR A 303 14.68 -11.46 -2.75
N LEU A 304 15.02 -10.38 -2.05
CA LEU A 304 14.11 -9.24 -1.89
C LEU A 304 13.66 -8.68 -3.26
N GLU A 305 14.56 -8.67 -4.24
CA GLU A 305 14.23 -8.28 -5.61
C GLU A 305 13.25 -9.25 -6.29
N TYR A 306 13.49 -10.56 -6.19
CA TYR A 306 12.55 -11.55 -6.70
C TYR A 306 11.16 -11.35 -6.09
N CYS A 307 11.11 -11.15 -4.76
CA CYS A 307 9.85 -10.96 -4.06
C CYS A 307 9.09 -9.71 -4.55
N ALA A 308 9.82 -8.60 -4.73
CA ALA A 308 9.26 -7.34 -5.23
C ALA A 308 8.78 -7.43 -6.68
N LEU A 309 9.59 -8.01 -7.58
CA LEU A 309 9.26 -8.06 -9.00
C LEU A 309 8.14 -9.07 -9.32
N THR A 310 8.09 -10.18 -8.59
CA THR A 310 7.02 -11.19 -8.77
C THR A 310 5.64 -10.61 -8.42
N ALA A 311 5.54 -9.76 -7.39
CA ALA A 311 4.30 -9.08 -7.05
C ALA A 311 3.76 -8.20 -8.20
N ILE A 312 4.67 -7.57 -8.96
CA ILE A 312 4.33 -6.74 -10.13
C ILE A 312 3.96 -7.59 -11.32
N ASP A 313 4.74 -8.65 -11.60
CA ASP A 313 4.44 -9.55 -12.71
C ASP A 313 3.05 -10.19 -12.51
N LEU A 314 2.69 -10.59 -11.28
CA LEU A 314 1.34 -11.05 -10.95
C LEU A 314 0.27 -9.96 -11.11
N HIS A 315 0.63 -8.70 -10.83
CA HIS A 315 -0.28 -7.56 -11.10
C HIS A 315 -0.56 -7.41 -12.60
N GLY A 316 0.46 -7.51 -13.47
CA GLY A 316 0.25 -7.50 -14.91
C GLY A 316 -0.60 -8.68 -15.40
N VAL A 317 -0.40 -9.86 -14.81
CA VAL A 317 -1.16 -11.07 -15.13
C VAL A 317 -2.66 -10.92 -14.80
N VAL A 318 -3.04 -10.29 -13.68
CA VAL A 318 -4.46 -10.08 -13.36
C VAL A 318 -5.16 -9.14 -14.35
N LEU A 319 -4.46 -8.10 -14.84
CA LEU A 319 -4.98 -7.19 -15.86
C LEU A 319 -5.21 -7.91 -17.19
N GLN A 320 -4.25 -8.73 -17.61
CA GLN A 320 -4.37 -9.55 -18.81
C GLN A 320 -5.50 -10.58 -18.71
N ALA A 321 -5.65 -11.21 -17.55
CA ALA A 321 -6.70 -12.20 -17.30
C ALA A 321 -8.10 -11.61 -17.43
N ALA A 322 -8.32 -10.42 -16.88
CA ALA A 322 -9.60 -9.71 -16.99
C ALA A 322 -9.95 -9.39 -18.44
N LEU A 323 -8.95 -8.97 -19.25
CA LEU A 323 -9.13 -8.71 -20.67
C LEU A 323 -9.52 -9.98 -21.44
N HIS A 324 -8.72 -11.04 -21.28
CA HIS A 324 -8.96 -12.31 -21.97
C HIS A 324 -10.27 -12.98 -21.57
N ALA A 325 -10.65 -12.93 -20.29
CA ALA A 325 -11.91 -13.51 -19.83
C ALA A 325 -13.11 -12.81 -20.47
N ALA A 326 -13.06 -11.49 -20.59
CA ALA A 326 -14.12 -10.73 -21.25
C ALA A 326 -14.22 -10.96 -22.76
N GLU A 327 -13.14 -11.36 -23.42
CA GLU A 327 -13.12 -11.67 -24.87
C GLU A 327 -13.62 -13.10 -25.19
N ARG A 328 -13.66 -14.00 -24.19
CA ARG A 328 -14.13 -15.39 -24.38
C ARG A 328 -15.63 -15.58 -24.17
N GLU A 329 -16.21 -14.81 -23.27
CA GLU A 329 -17.65 -14.81 -23.00
C GLU A 329 -18.41 -13.97 -24.03
#